data_AF-A0A9E3Q2K5-F1
#
_entry.id   AF-A0A9E3Q2K5-F1
#
_cell.length_a   1.000
_cell.length_b   1.000
_cell.length_c   1.000
_cell.angle_alpha   90.00
_cell.angle_beta   90.00
_cell.angle_gamma   90.00
#
_symmetry.space_group_name_H-M   'P 1'
#
loop_
_entity.id
_entity.type
_entity.pdbx_description
1 polymer ?
#
loop_
_entity_poly.entity_id
_entity_poly.type
_entity_poly.pdbx_seq_one_letter_code
_entity_poly.pdbx_strand_id
1 'polypeptide(L)'
;MRPKTLAEVAQLTLNGESFDRCLANFLDEFYAAPDARALADTPPRLTQPCGDSGRVQDAYLAATAEELARVWQLSVPAWTADDSRMLHRPWFASPLAALRAVLLLESPPAFRARNLFVSENALARA
;
A
#
# COMPACT_ATOMS: atom_id res chain seq x y z
N MET A 1 12.59 4.33 -13.49
CA MET A 1 11.29 4.39 -14.21
C MET A 1 10.23 4.87 -13.23
N ARG A 2 9.26 5.70 -13.64
CA ARG A 2 8.13 6.10 -12.77
C ARG A 2 6.98 5.10 -12.97
N PRO A 3 6.58 4.34 -11.93
CA PRO A 3 5.50 3.38 -12.04
C PRO A 3 4.15 4.08 -12.19
N LYS A 4 3.33 3.58 -13.10
CA LYS A 4 1.95 4.02 -13.36
C LYS A 4 0.90 3.10 -12.74
N THR A 5 1.30 1.89 -12.36
CA THR A 5 0.42 0.91 -11.71
C THR A 5 1.04 0.36 -10.42
N LEU A 6 0.20 -0.13 -9.51
CA LEU A 6 0.69 -0.83 -8.32
C LEU A 6 1.44 -2.13 -8.66
N ALA A 7 1.11 -2.76 -9.79
CA ALA A 7 1.86 -3.91 -10.29
C ALA A 7 3.30 -3.54 -10.68
N GLU A 8 3.49 -2.38 -11.32
CA GLU A 8 4.83 -1.87 -11.63
C GLU A 8 5.61 -1.49 -10.35
N VAL A 9 4.96 -0.98 -9.31
CA VAL A 9 5.60 -0.73 -8.00
C VAL A 9 6.21 -2.03 -7.45
N ALA A 10 5.44 -3.11 -7.44
CA ALA A 10 5.93 -4.40 -6.97
C ALA A 10 7.04 -4.96 -7.88
N GLN A 11 6.90 -4.87 -9.21
CA GLN A 11 7.95 -5.33 -10.12
C GLN A 11 9.28 -4.58 -9.93
N LEU A 12 9.24 -3.25 -9.80
CA LEU A 12 10.44 -2.46 -9.54
C LEU A 12 11.08 -2.83 -8.20
N THR A 13 10.25 -3.04 -7.16
CA THR A 13 10.72 -3.48 -5.84
C THR A 13 11.42 -4.84 -5.92
N LEU A 14 10.88 -5.79 -6.68
CA LEU A 14 11.52 -7.09 -6.93
C LEU A 14 12.87 -6.97 -7.64
N ASN A 15 13.03 -5.95 -8.48
CA ASN A 15 14.29 -5.66 -9.17
C ASN A 15 15.30 -4.89 -8.30
N GLY A 16 15.00 -4.68 -7.02
CA GLY A 16 15.90 -4.06 -6.05
C GLY A 16 15.67 -2.56 -5.83
N GLU A 17 14.65 -1.97 -6.44
CA GLU A 17 14.29 -0.57 -6.16
C GLU A 17 13.61 -0.42 -4.79
N SER A 18 13.71 0.77 -4.20
CA SER A 18 13.07 1.06 -2.92
C SER A 18 11.54 1.12 -3.07
N PHE A 19 10.84 0.27 -2.32
CA PHE A 19 9.37 0.23 -2.27
C PHE A 19 8.77 1.62 -2.01
N ASP A 20 9.26 2.32 -0.97
CA ASP A 20 8.72 3.63 -0.58
C ASP A 20 8.88 4.66 -1.70
N ARG A 21 10.02 4.65 -2.40
CA ARG A 21 10.27 5.54 -3.55
C ARG A 21 9.40 5.18 -4.75
N CYS A 22 9.23 3.89 -5.04
CA CYS A 22 8.36 3.42 -6.11
C CYS A 22 6.90 3.78 -5.84
N LEU A 23 6.42 3.53 -4.63
CA LEU A 23 5.06 3.86 -4.21
C LEU A 23 4.81 5.38 -4.24
N ALA A 24 5.76 6.18 -3.74
CA ALA A 24 5.73 7.63 -3.81
C ALA A 24 5.57 8.14 -5.25
N ASN A 25 6.39 7.63 -6.18
CA ASN A 25 6.31 7.99 -7.59
C ASN A 25 4.97 7.58 -8.23
N PHE A 26 4.44 6.40 -7.85
CA PHE A 26 3.12 5.95 -8.29
C PHE A 26 2.02 6.89 -7.81
N LEU A 27 2.05 7.30 -6.55
CA LEU A 27 1.06 8.24 -5.99
C LEU A 27 1.10 9.59 -6.72
N ASP A 28 2.29 10.09 -7.06
CA ASP A 28 2.44 11.32 -7.85
C ASP A 28 1.77 11.19 -9.24
N GLU A 29 1.97 10.06 -9.93
CA GLU A 29 1.34 9.80 -11.24
C GLU A 29 -0.18 9.58 -11.11
N PHE A 30 -0.62 8.84 -10.09
CA PHE A 30 -2.05 8.59 -9.83
C PHE A 30 -2.80 9.88 -9.49
N TYR A 31 -2.23 10.77 -8.68
CA TYR A 31 -2.87 12.05 -8.35
C TYR A 31 -2.90 13.03 -9.53
N ALA A 32 -1.95 12.92 -10.46
CA ALA A 32 -1.99 13.70 -11.70
C ALA A 32 -3.13 13.24 -12.63
N ALA A 33 -3.42 11.93 -12.69
CA ALA A 33 -4.48 11.37 -13.52
C ALA A 33 -5.06 10.07 -12.89
N PRO A 34 -6.05 10.17 -11.99
CA PRO A 34 -6.64 9.01 -11.33
C PRO A 34 -7.38 8.11 -12.33
N ASP A 35 -6.99 6.83 -12.41
CA ASP A 35 -7.60 5.83 -13.30
C ASP A 35 -7.66 4.47 -12.59
N ALA A 36 -8.79 3.77 -12.70
CA ALA A 36 -8.95 2.42 -12.18
C ALA A 36 -7.93 1.42 -12.76
N ARG A 37 -7.44 1.65 -13.98
CA ARG A 37 -6.39 0.83 -14.62
C ARG A 37 -5.08 0.83 -13.83
N ALA A 38 -4.80 1.89 -13.08
CA ALA A 38 -3.61 1.99 -12.23
C ALA A 38 -3.64 0.98 -11.06
N LEU A 39 -4.83 0.50 -10.71
CA LEU A 39 -5.09 -0.40 -9.57
C LEU A 39 -5.51 -1.81 -10.02
N ALA A 40 -5.90 -1.98 -11.29
CA ALA A 40 -6.56 -3.18 -11.79
C ALA A 40 -5.68 -4.43 -11.73
N ASP A 41 -4.43 -4.31 -12.18
CA ASP A 41 -3.52 -5.44 -12.29
C ASP A 41 -3.06 -5.92 -10.92
N THR A 42 -3.12 -7.23 -10.71
CA THR A 42 -2.67 -7.84 -9.45
C THR A 42 -1.15 -7.74 -9.35
N PRO A 43 -0.59 -7.06 -8.33
CA PRO A 43 0.86 -6.94 -8.19
C PRO A 43 1.52 -8.30 -7.95
N PRO A 44 2.73 -8.57 -8.49
CA PRO A 44 3.50 -9.74 -8.07
C PRO A 44 3.78 -9.73 -6.57
N ARG A 45 4.04 -10.91 -6.00
CA ARG A 45 4.20 -11.09 -4.55
C ARG A 45 5.60 -10.74 -4.08
N LEU A 46 5.68 -9.89 -3.06
CA LEU A 46 6.94 -9.46 -2.44
C LEU A 46 7.34 -10.37 -1.27
N THR A 47 6.38 -11.07 -0.66
CA THR A 47 6.60 -11.96 0.50
C THR A 47 7.71 -13.01 0.29
N GLN A 48 7.76 -13.66 -0.88
CA GLN A 48 8.73 -14.74 -1.11
C GLN A 48 10.20 -14.26 -1.13
N PRO A 49 10.56 -13.22 -1.90
CA PRO A 49 11.95 -12.73 -1.94
C PRO A 49 12.33 -11.84 -0.75
N CYS A 50 11.38 -11.13 -0.13
CA CYS A 50 11.67 -10.14 0.91
C CYS A 50 11.30 -10.59 2.33
N GLY A 51 10.69 -11.76 2.51
CA GLY A 51 10.31 -12.27 3.83
C GLY A 51 9.25 -11.41 4.52
N ASP A 52 9.50 -11.02 5.78
CA ASP A 52 8.56 -10.24 6.58
C ASP A 52 8.29 -8.83 6.03
N SER A 53 9.31 -8.15 5.50
CA SER A 53 9.11 -6.83 4.87
C SER A 53 8.25 -6.96 3.61
N GLY A 54 8.42 -8.04 2.85
CA GLY A 54 7.59 -8.37 1.70
C GLY A 54 6.12 -8.57 2.05
N ARG A 55 5.81 -9.18 3.20
CA ARG A 55 4.42 -9.30 3.70
C ARG A 55 3.81 -7.94 3.98
N VAL A 56 4.55 -7.06 4.65
CA VAL A 56 4.09 -5.71 4.95
C VAL A 56 3.84 -4.94 3.66
N GLN A 57 4.75 -5.02 2.69
CA GLN A 57 4.62 -4.36 1.39
C GLN A 57 3.43 -4.91 0.57
N ASP A 58 3.23 -6.23 0.55
CA ASP A 58 2.07 -6.87 -0.11
C ASP A 58 0.74 -6.37 0.48
N ALA A 59 0.66 -6.23 1.81
CA ALA A 59 -0.50 -5.68 2.50
C ALA A 59 -0.68 -4.18 2.25
N TYR A 60 0.44 -3.44 2.19
CA TYR A 60 0.44 -2.01 1.91
C TYR A 60 -0.09 -1.72 0.51
N LEU A 61 0.31 -2.51 -0.50
CA LEU A 61 -0.23 -2.38 -1.87
C LEU A 61 -1.74 -2.59 -1.91
N ALA A 62 -2.26 -3.60 -1.21
CA ALA A 62 -3.70 -3.86 -1.14
C ALA A 62 -4.46 -2.73 -0.42
N ALA A 63 -3.92 -2.24 0.71
CA ALA A 63 -4.49 -1.13 1.45
C ALA A 63 -4.53 0.16 0.61
N THR A 64 -3.44 0.47 -0.10
CA THR A 64 -3.37 1.61 -1.02
C THR A 64 -4.41 1.48 -2.13
N ALA A 65 -4.50 0.32 -2.79
CA ALA A 65 -5.47 0.12 -3.87
C ALA A 65 -6.92 0.32 -3.40
N GLU A 66 -7.29 -0.26 -2.26
CA GLU A 66 -8.63 -0.12 -1.70
C GLU A 66 -8.91 1.33 -1.25
N GLU A 67 -7.96 1.97 -0.58
CA GLU A 67 -8.12 3.35 -0.10
C GLU A 67 -8.27 4.34 -1.25
N LEU A 68 -7.41 4.25 -2.28
CA LEU A 68 -7.50 5.08 -3.48
C LEU A 68 -8.78 4.79 -4.28
N ALA A 69 -9.15 3.52 -4.46
CA ALA A 69 -10.40 3.20 -5.15
C ALA A 69 -11.61 3.80 -4.41
N ARG A 70 -11.62 3.75 -3.09
CA ARG A 70 -12.67 4.34 -2.27
C ARG A 70 -12.73 5.86 -2.38
N VAL A 71 -11.59 6.56 -2.23
CA VAL A 71 -11.55 8.04 -2.23
C VAL A 71 -11.92 8.61 -3.60
N TRP A 72 -11.51 7.97 -4.70
CA TRP A 72 -11.83 8.39 -6.07
C TRP A 72 -13.09 7.74 -6.66
N GLN A 73 -13.88 7.01 -5.86
CA GLN A 73 -15.10 6.31 -6.30
C GLN A 73 -14.89 5.34 -7.48
N LEU A 74 -13.72 4.69 -7.51
CA LEU A 74 -13.37 3.67 -8.49
C LEU A 74 -13.80 2.28 -7.99
N SER A 75 -13.86 1.32 -8.91
CA SER A 75 -14.09 -0.08 -8.54
C SER A 75 -12.89 -0.62 -7.75
N VAL A 76 -13.15 -1.15 -6.56
CA VAL A 76 -12.13 -1.80 -5.72
C VAL A 76 -11.69 -3.11 -6.40
N PRO A 77 -10.39 -3.29 -6.70
CA PRO A 77 -9.91 -4.52 -7.33
C PRO A 77 -10.09 -5.74 -6.42
N ALA A 78 -10.58 -6.86 -6.95
CA ALA A 78 -10.85 -8.07 -6.16
C ALA A 78 -9.59 -8.64 -5.46
N TRP A 79 -8.42 -8.47 -6.07
CA TRP A 79 -7.15 -8.95 -5.50
C TRP A 79 -6.79 -8.28 -4.17
N THR A 80 -7.37 -7.11 -3.86
CA THR A 80 -7.15 -6.41 -2.58
C THR A 80 -7.70 -7.21 -1.41
N ALA A 81 -8.76 -7.99 -1.61
CA ALA A 81 -9.43 -8.80 -0.59
C ALA A 81 -8.77 -10.17 -0.38
N ASP A 82 -7.65 -10.46 -1.04
CA ASP A 82 -6.91 -11.71 -0.85
C ASP A 82 -6.30 -11.76 0.56
N ASP A 83 -6.69 -12.77 1.36
CA ASP A 83 -6.22 -13.01 2.73
C ASP A 83 -4.69 -13.02 2.85
N SER A 84 -4.01 -13.44 1.79
CA SER A 84 -2.55 -13.49 1.76
C SER A 84 -1.89 -12.11 1.68
N ARG A 85 -2.67 -11.03 1.48
CA ARG A 85 -2.27 -9.62 1.60
C ARG A 85 -2.80 -8.98 2.89
N MET A 86 -3.20 -9.77 3.87
CA MET A 86 -3.55 -9.31 5.20
C MET A 86 -2.44 -9.65 6.19
N LEU A 87 -2.15 -8.75 7.13
CA LEU A 87 -1.23 -9.07 8.22
C LEU A 87 -1.99 -9.71 9.38
N HIS A 88 -1.46 -10.82 9.89
CA HIS A 88 -1.97 -11.45 11.11
C HIS A 88 -1.51 -10.76 12.40
N ARG A 89 -0.47 -9.92 12.31
CA ARG A 89 0.07 -9.17 13.45
C ARG A 89 0.07 -7.68 13.12
N PRO A 90 -0.16 -6.82 14.13
CA PRO A 90 -0.12 -5.37 13.96
C PRO A 90 1.28 -4.93 13.50
N TRP A 91 1.34 -4.14 12.44
CA TRP A 91 2.53 -3.44 11.99
C TRP A 91 2.34 -1.94 12.19
N PHE A 92 3.33 -1.27 12.77
CA PHE A 92 3.28 0.17 13.04
C PHE A 92 4.35 0.88 12.21
N ALA A 93 3.98 1.97 11.56
CA ALA A 93 4.90 2.80 10.78
C ALA A 93 5.99 3.48 11.63
N SER A 94 5.84 3.49 12.96
CA SER A 94 6.83 4.01 13.89
C SER A 94 7.18 2.99 14.98
N PRO A 95 8.47 2.86 15.35
CA PRO A 95 8.88 2.03 16.49
C PRO A 95 8.51 2.65 17.85
N LEU A 96 8.14 3.94 17.89
CA LEU A 96 7.84 4.65 19.13
C LEU A 96 6.52 4.17 19.73
N ALA A 97 6.60 3.50 20.90
CA ALA A 97 5.42 2.97 21.59
C ALA A 97 4.36 4.05 21.90
N ALA A 98 4.80 5.28 22.20
CA ALA A 98 3.94 6.43 22.48
C ALA A 98 3.02 6.79 21.29
N LEU A 99 3.41 6.47 20.05
CA LEU A 99 2.63 6.79 18.86
C LEU A 99 1.61 5.70 18.49
N ARG A 100 1.61 4.54 19.16
CA ARG A 100 0.70 3.44 18.80
C ARG A 100 -0.77 3.83 18.88
N ALA A 101 -1.16 4.53 19.95
CA ALA A 101 -2.54 4.98 20.14
C ALA A 101 -2.97 5.98 19.05
N VAL A 102 -2.06 6.87 18.66
CA VAL A 102 -2.28 7.84 17.58
C VAL A 102 -2.44 7.10 16.24
N LEU A 103 -1.52 6.21 15.89
CA LEU A 103 -1.57 5.46 14.64
C LEU A 103 -2.83 4.57 14.56
N LEU A 104 -3.27 3.97 15.67
CA LEU A 104 -4.52 3.22 15.73
C LEU A 104 -5.74 4.09 15.37
N LEU A 105 -5.76 5.33 15.85
CA LEU A 105 -6.84 6.29 15.61
C LEU A 105 -6.80 6.87 14.19
N GLU A 106 -5.61 7.24 13.71
CA GLU A 106 -5.42 7.95 12.44
C GLU A 106 -5.45 7.06 11.21
N SER A 107 -5.11 5.76 11.35
CA SER A 107 -4.97 4.87 10.20
C SER A 107 -6.22 4.86 9.31
N PRO A 108 -6.08 5.03 7.99
CA PRO A 108 -7.22 4.91 7.09
C PRO A 108 -7.85 3.51 7.18
N PRO A 109 -9.18 3.38 7.01
CA PRO A 109 -9.90 2.11 7.14
C PRO A 109 -9.28 0.93 6.37
N ALA A 110 -8.84 1.11 5.13
CA ALA A 110 -8.23 0.04 4.33
C ALA A 110 -6.90 -0.48 4.91
N PHE A 111 -6.14 0.40 5.57
CA PHE A 111 -4.90 0.06 6.27
C PHE A 111 -5.20 -0.63 7.60
N ARG A 112 -6.11 -0.05 8.39
CA ARG A 112 -6.54 -0.60 9.68
C ARG A 112 -7.09 -2.03 9.53
N ALA A 113 -7.90 -2.28 8.50
CA ALA A 113 -8.46 -3.60 8.21
C ALA A 113 -7.39 -4.68 7.95
N ARG A 114 -6.17 -4.27 7.56
CA ARG A 114 -5.03 -5.16 7.28
C ARG A 114 -3.95 -5.11 8.36
N ASN A 115 -4.28 -4.62 9.56
CA ASN A 115 -3.33 -4.47 10.67
C ASN A 115 -2.11 -3.58 10.34
N LEU A 116 -2.28 -2.64 9.40
CA LEU A 116 -1.29 -1.61 9.10
C LEU A 116 -1.67 -0.33 9.83
N PHE A 117 -0.82 0.10 10.75
CA PHE A 117 -1.02 1.29 11.57
C PHE A 117 -0.09 2.41 11.12
N VAL A 118 -0.65 3.33 10.34
CA VAL A 118 0.02 4.44 9.65
C VAL A 118 -0.63 5.77 10.06
N SER A 119 0.03 6.89 9.77
CA SER A 119 -0.59 8.22 9.96
C SER A 119 -1.69 8.45 8.93
N GLU A 120 -2.60 9.39 9.21
CA GLU A 120 -3.72 9.72 8.31
C GLU A 120 -3.22 10.16 6.91
N ASN A 121 -2.05 10.80 6.87
CA ASN A 121 -1.41 11.30 5.66
C ASN A 121 -0.46 10.29 4.99
N ALA A 122 -0.57 8.99 5.27
CA ALA A 122 0.34 7.96 4.74
C ALA A 122 0.42 7.93 3.20
N LEU A 123 -0.66 8.31 2.51
CA LEU A 123 -0.72 8.41 1.05
C LEU A 123 -0.58 9.85 0.54
N ALA A 124 -0.36 10.84 1.41
CA ALA A 124 -0.21 12.22 1.00
C ALA A 124 1.11 12.44 0.26
N ARG A 125 1.10 13.37 -0.70
CA ARG A 125 2.27 13.80 -1.48
C ARG A 125 2.46 15.30 -1.25
N ALA A 126 3.73 15.73 -1.19
CA ALA A 126 4.13 17.10 -0.89
C ALA A 126 4.41 17.89 -2.18
#